data_AF-A0A3E0JBS7-F1
#
_entry.id   AF-A0A3E0JBS7-F1
#
_cell.length_a   1.000
_cell.length_b   1.000
_cell.length_c   1.000
_cell.angle_alpha   90.00
_cell.angle_beta   90.00
_cell.angle_gamma   90.00
#
_symmetry.space_group_name_H-M   'P 1'
#
loop_
_entity.id
_entity.type
_entity.pdbx_description
1 polymer ?
#
loop_
_entity_poly.entity_id
_entity_poly.type
_entity_poly.pdbx_seq_one_letter_code
_entity_poly.pdbx_strand_id
1 'polypeptide(L)'
;MENVFCYYRKSINFGNSWTAVERIIHQDKVLFDYCSANNLKVTKRFSDLGYLGSPFQRPELLQIRKIIEKPKNKADLLLFYSIAGLRTEMKANAGLLLEVVDILGKVHFYREELTLDSKRFELYMKGAGSSGIFIHGEALTLLTDKKEEA
;
A
#
# COMPACT_ATOMS: atom_id res chain seq x y z
N MET A 1 -9.10 -20.59 -2.13
CA MET A 1 -8.67 -19.68 -3.21
C MET A 1 -9.01 -18.27 -2.76
N GLU A 2 -8.00 -17.44 -2.52
CA GLU A 2 -8.18 -16.06 -2.05
C GLU A 2 -8.48 -15.11 -3.22
N ASN A 3 -9.38 -14.15 -3.01
CA ASN A 3 -9.70 -13.11 -3.96
C ASN A 3 -8.77 -11.91 -3.77
N VAL A 4 -8.13 -11.45 -4.85
CA VAL A 4 -7.06 -10.46 -4.79
C VAL A 4 -7.41 -9.21 -5.59
N PHE A 5 -7.16 -8.06 -4.99
CA PHE A 5 -7.05 -6.79 -5.70
C PHE A 5 -5.58 -6.50 -5.97
N CYS A 6 -5.22 -6.29 -7.23
CA CYS A 6 -3.88 -5.85 -7.60
C CYS A 6 -3.83 -4.32 -7.72
N TYR A 7 -2.80 -3.70 -7.13
CA TYR A 7 -2.58 -2.26 -7.17
C TYR A 7 -1.22 -1.92 -7.78
N TYR A 8 -1.23 -1.17 -8.88
CA TYR A 8 -0.05 -0.85 -9.66
C TYR A 8 0.36 0.62 -9.49
N ARG A 9 1.67 0.87 -9.33
CA ARG A 9 2.22 2.21 -9.08
C ARG A 9 3.19 2.63 -10.16
N LYS A 10 2.89 3.74 -10.85
CA LYS A 10 3.79 4.31 -11.86
C LYS A 10 5.12 4.81 -11.29
N SER A 11 5.15 5.11 -9.99
CA SER A 11 6.31 5.67 -9.27
C SER A 11 7.34 4.61 -8.88
N ILE A 12 7.02 3.31 -9.00
CA ILE A 12 8.03 2.26 -8.84
C ILE A 12 9.01 2.40 -10.01
N ASN A 13 10.30 2.52 -9.69
CA ASN A 13 11.39 2.61 -10.66
C ASN A 13 12.13 1.27 -10.73
N PHE A 14 12.44 0.83 -11.94
CA PHE A 14 13.12 -0.43 -12.24
C PHE A 14 14.58 -0.23 -12.71
N GLY A 15 15.11 1.01 -12.59
CA GLY A 15 16.48 1.33 -13.02
C GLY A 15 16.64 1.42 -14.55
N ASN A 16 15.54 1.54 -15.27
CA ASN A 16 15.49 1.58 -16.73
C ASN A 16 14.71 2.81 -17.23
N SER A 17 14.86 3.11 -18.51
CA SER A 17 14.21 4.25 -19.18
C SER A 17 12.73 4.01 -19.50
N TRP A 18 12.07 3.06 -18.85
CA TRP A 18 10.67 2.74 -19.12
C TRP A 18 9.76 3.91 -18.77
N THR A 19 8.76 4.13 -19.60
CA THR A 19 7.64 5.02 -19.37
C THR A 19 6.79 4.54 -18.18
N ALA A 20 5.96 5.44 -17.63
CA ALA A 20 5.00 5.08 -16.60
C ALA A 20 4.08 3.90 -17.00
N VAL A 21 3.68 3.85 -18.28
CA VAL A 21 2.83 2.79 -18.84
C VAL A 21 3.56 1.45 -18.83
N GLU A 22 4.78 1.39 -19.37
CA GLU A 22 5.59 0.17 -19.41
C GLU A 22 5.84 -0.40 -18.01
N ARG A 23 6.09 0.49 -17.02
CA ARG A 23 6.25 0.09 -15.62
C ARG A 23 4.98 -0.52 -15.02
N ILE A 24 3.80 -0.05 -15.41
CA ILE A 24 2.51 -0.63 -14.96
C ILE A 24 2.27 -1.97 -15.65
N ILE A 25 2.50 -2.06 -16.96
CA ILE A 25 2.36 -3.31 -17.73
C ILE A 25 3.27 -4.39 -17.16
N HIS A 26 4.51 -4.03 -16.83
CA HIS A 26 5.45 -4.96 -16.20
C HIS A 26 4.93 -5.45 -14.84
N GLN A 27 4.45 -4.55 -13.98
CA GLN A 27 3.85 -4.93 -12.69
C GLN A 27 2.64 -5.86 -12.87
N ASP A 28 1.74 -5.55 -13.81
CA ASP A 28 0.56 -6.37 -14.09
C ASP A 28 0.96 -7.79 -14.51
N LYS A 29 1.91 -7.93 -15.44
CA LYS A 29 2.42 -9.23 -15.88
C LYS A 29 2.99 -10.03 -14.71
N VAL A 30 3.92 -9.45 -13.94
CA VAL A 30 4.58 -10.14 -12.84
C VAL A 30 3.59 -10.56 -11.75
N LEU A 31 2.67 -9.67 -11.37
CA LEU A 31 1.70 -9.97 -10.33
C LEU A 31 0.64 -10.97 -10.81
N PHE A 32 0.26 -10.94 -12.08
CA PHE A 32 -0.66 -11.92 -12.65
C PHE A 32 -0.04 -13.32 -12.68
N ASP A 33 1.21 -13.44 -13.12
CA ASP A 33 1.95 -14.71 -13.11
C ASP A 33 2.08 -15.25 -11.68
N TYR A 34 2.42 -14.38 -10.71
CA TYR A 34 2.46 -14.73 -9.28
C TYR A 34 1.10 -15.23 -8.77
N CYS A 35 0.01 -14.53 -9.07
CA CYS A 35 -1.33 -14.96 -8.66
C CYS A 35 -1.70 -16.32 -9.25
N SER A 36 -1.40 -16.53 -10.54
CA SER A 36 -1.69 -17.80 -11.21
C SER A 36 -0.90 -18.96 -10.59
N ALA A 37 0.38 -18.75 -10.27
CA ALA A 37 1.24 -19.77 -9.67
C ALA A 37 0.80 -20.15 -8.24
N ASN A 38 0.16 -19.22 -7.51
CA ASN A 38 -0.22 -19.39 -6.11
C ASN A 38 -1.73 -19.64 -5.90
N ASN A 39 -2.48 -19.97 -6.97
CA ASN A 39 -3.93 -20.20 -6.91
C ASN A 39 -4.70 -19.03 -6.26
N LEU A 40 -4.33 -17.82 -6.65
CA LEU A 40 -4.97 -16.57 -6.24
C LEU A 40 -5.85 -16.05 -7.38
N LYS A 41 -7.09 -15.64 -7.06
CA LYS A 41 -8.02 -15.11 -8.06
C LYS A 41 -7.98 -13.60 -8.09
N VAL A 42 -7.39 -13.03 -9.15
CA VAL A 42 -7.45 -11.58 -9.39
C VAL A 42 -8.88 -11.18 -9.73
N THR A 43 -9.55 -10.44 -8.85
CA THR A 43 -10.94 -10.00 -9.04
C THR A 43 -11.03 -8.59 -9.61
N LYS A 44 -10.06 -7.72 -9.29
CA LYS A 44 -9.93 -6.36 -9.82
C LYS A 44 -8.45 -5.96 -9.91
N ARG A 45 -8.17 -5.02 -10.82
CA ARG A 45 -6.87 -4.39 -11.04
C ARG A 45 -7.04 -2.88 -10.96
N PHE A 46 -6.14 -2.20 -10.26
CA PHE A 46 -6.16 -0.77 -10.03
C PHE A 46 -4.81 -0.17 -10.40
N SER A 47 -4.77 1.03 -10.98
CA SER A 47 -3.51 1.64 -11.38
C SER A 47 -3.54 3.16 -11.29
N ASP A 48 -2.47 3.76 -10.77
CA ASP A 48 -2.34 5.22 -10.69
C ASP A 48 -1.92 5.86 -12.04
N LEU A 49 -2.16 5.19 -13.15
CA LEU A 49 -1.83 5.69 -14.48
C LEU A 49 -2.84 6.79 -14.85
N GLY A 50 -2.35 7.99 -15.19
CA GLY A 50 -3.17 9.13 -15.62
C GLY A 50 -3.39 10.25 -14.61
N TYR A 51 -3.00 10.08 -13.34
CA TYR A 51 -3.15 11.14 -12.33
C TYR A 51 -1.93 12.09 -12.31
N LEU A 52 -2.13 13.36 -12.67
CA LEU A 52 -1.16 14.45 -12.59
C LEU A 52 -1.59 15.43 -11.48
N GLY A 53 -0.65 15.92 -10.67
CA GLY A 53 -0.89 16.99 -9.68
C GLY A 53 -0.60 16.62 -8.21
N SER A 54 -0.72 17.64 -7.35
CA SER A 54 -0.60 17.65 -5.87
C SER A 54 -1.41 16.49 -5.21
N PRO A 55 -1.19 16.11 -3.93
CA PRO A 55 -1.67 14.84 -3.40
C PRO A 55 -3.17 14.89 -3.12
N PHE A 56 -3.97 14.78 -4.18
CA PHE A 56 -5.38 14.50 -4.08
C PHE A 56 -5.57 13.05 -3.64
N GLN A 57 -6.71 12.80 -2.99
CA GLN A 57 -7.14 11.44 -2.67
C GLN A 57 -7.08 10.59 -3.94
N ARG A 58 -6.27 9.52 -3.94
CA ARG A 58 -6.04 8.72 -5.14
C ARG A 58 -7.36 8.08 -5.59
N PRO A 59 -7.84 8.36 -6.82
CA PRO A 59 -9.16 7.89 -7.23
C PRO A 59 -9.29 6.37 -7.23
N GLU A 60 -8.21 5.64 -7.48
CA GLU A 60 -8.18 4.18 -7.39
C GLU A 60 -8.42 3.66 -5.96
N LEU A 61 -7.81 4.27 -4.94
CA LEU A 61 -8.06 3.90 -3.55
C LEU A 61 -9.51 4.21 -3.13
N LEU A 62 -10.06 5.34 -3.60
CA LEU A 62 -11.47 5.66 -3.39
C LEU A 62 -12.40 4.67 -4.11
N GLN A 63 -12.03 4.21 -5.31
CA GLN A 63 -12.77 3.16 -6.00
C GLN A 63 -12.72 1.84 -5.23
N ILE A 64 -11.57 1.44 -4.70
CA ILE A 64 -11.46 0.25 -3.86
C ILE A 64 -12.40 0.36 -2.67
N ARG A 65 -12.37 1.47 -1.93
CA ARG A 65 -13.27 1.72 -0.80
C ARG A 65 -14.75 1.57 -1.20
N LYS A 66 -15.18 2.17 -2.31
CA LYS A 66 -16.56 2.02 -2.81
C LYS A 66 -16.92 0.60 -3.24
N ILE A 67 -15.94 -0.19 -3.66
CA ILE A 67 -16.14 -1.57 -4.11
C ILE A 67 -16.27 -2.50 -2.90
N ILE A 68 -15.40 -2.37 -1.90
CA ILE A 68 -15.38 -3.23 -0.70
C ILE A 68 -16.60 -2.99 0.20
N GLU A 69 -17.20 -1.80 0.17
CA GLU A 69 -18.49 -1.52 0.84
C GLU A 69 -19.65 -2.34 0.26
N LYS A 70 -19.51 -2.94 -0.94
CA LYS A 70 -20.56 -3.74 -1.57
C LYS A 70 -20.39 -5.23 -1.22
N PRO A 71 -21.41 -5.90 -0.66
CA PRO A 71 -21.30 -7.28 -0.17
C PRO A 71 -20.96 -8.32 -1.25
N LYS A 72 -21.12 -7.97 -2.53
CA LYS A 72 -20.82 -8.86 -3.67
C LYS A 72 -19.34 -8.84 -4.11
N ASN A 73 -18.54 -7.86 -3.68
CA ASN A 73 -17.16 -7.69 -4.12
C ASN A 73 -16.20 -7.91 -2.96
N LYS A 74 -16.07 -9.17 -2.53
CA LYS A 74 -15.13 -9.55 -1.49
C LYS A 74 -13.74 -9.78 -2.09
N ALA A 75 -12.75 -9.10 -1.52
CA ALA A 75 -11.34 -9.43 -1.69
C ALA A 75 -10.76 -9.70 -0.29
N ASP A 76 -9.76 -10.58 -0.23
CA ASP A 76 -9.11 -11.04 0.98
C ASP A 76 -7.67 -10.51 1.09
N LEU A 77 -7.18 -9.86 0.02
CA LEU A 77 -5.81 -9.40 -0.09
C LEU A 77 -5.69 -8.22 -1.07
N LEU A 78 -4.96 -7.19 -0.62
CA LEU A 78 -4.42 -6.17 -1.50
C LEU A 78 -2.98 -6.52 -1.90
N LEU A 79 -2.71 -6.63 -3.20
CA LEU A 79 -1.41 -7.04 -3.73
C LEU A 79 -0.71 -5.87 -4.42
N PHE A 80 0.47 -5.52 -3.92
CA PHE A 80 1.39 -4.56 -4.53
C PHE A 80 2.62 -5.25 -5.10
N TYR A 81 3.23 -4.61 -6.10
CA TYR A 81 4.51 -5.07 -6.61
C TYR A 81 5.63 -4.94 -5.57
N SER A 82 5.72 -3.79 -4.91
CA SER A 82 6.77 -3.53 -3.92
C SER A 82 6.32 -2.50 -2.88
N ILE A 83 6.84 -2.63 -1.67
CA ILE A 83 6.67 -1.67 -0.57
C ILE A 83 7.20 -0.28 -0.94
N ALA A 84 8.13 -0.18 -1.91
CA ALA A 84 8.59 1.09 -2.46
C ALA A 84 7.46 1.89 -3.12
N GLY A 85 6.36 1.24 -3.51
CA GLY A 85 5.13 1.90 -3.92
C GLY A 85 4.52 2.79 -2.83
N LEU A 86 4.82 2.56 -1.55
CA LEU A 86 4.25 3.32 -0.43
C LEU A 86 5.02 4.59 -0.06
N ARG A 87 6.02 4.97 -0.85
CA ARG A 87 6.82 6.19 -0.63
C ARG A 87 5.98 7.48 -0.72
N THR A 88 6.61 8.59 -0.35
CA THR A 88 6.14 9.98 -0.13
C THR A 88 4.69 10.31 -0.50
N GLU A 89 4.28 10.07 -1.75
CA GLU A 89 2.94 10.39 -2.22
C GLU A 89 1.81 9.48 -1.66
N MET A 90 2.13 8.30 -1.13
CA MET A 90 1.16 7.42 -0.46
C MET A 90 0.94 7.81 1.00
N LYS A 91 1.88 8.57 1.62
CA LYS A 91 1.70 9.07 2.99
C LYS A 91 0.49 10.00 3.11
N ALA A 92 0.27 10.84 2.11
CA ALA A 92 -0.92 11.69 2.04
C ALA A 92 -2.25 10.90 1.91
N ASN A 93 -2.16 9.62 1.52
CA ASN A 93 -3.29 8.71 1.39
C ASN A 93 -3.26 7.58 2.43
N ALA A 94 -2.40 7.70 3.46
CA ALA A 94 -2.17 6.62 4.42
C ALA A 94 -3.45 6.22 5.15
N GLY A 95 -4.27 7.18 5.58
CA GLY A 95 -5.56 6.90 6.24
C GLY A 95 -6.48 6.06 5.36
N LEU A 96 -6.70 6.46 4.10
CA LEU A 96 -7.54 5.72 3.17
C LEU A 96 -6.98 4.32 2.84
N LEU A 97 -5.66 4.20 2.70
CA LEU A 97 -5.02 2.90 2.46
C LEU A 97 -5.14 1.97 3.68
N LEU A 98 -5.05 2.52 4.90
CA LEU A 98 -5.28 1.78 6.13
C LEU A 98 -6.74 1.30 6.23
N GLU A 99 -7.72 2.17 5.95
CA GLU A 99 -9.13 1.77 5.90
C GLU A 99 -9.37 0.60 4.93
N VAL A 100 -8.79 0.68 3.73
CA VAL A 100 -8.89 -0.38 2.73
C VAL A 100 -8.28 -1.69 3.23
N VAL A 101 -7.07 -1.64 3.80
CA VAL A 101 -6.39 -2.84 4.29
C VAL A 101 -7.07 -3.41 5.53
N ASP A 102 -7.68 -2.58 6.37
CA ASP A 102 -8.45 -3.03 7.54
C ASP A 102 -9.65 -3.88 7.14
N ILE A 103 -10.37 -3.45 6.10
CA ILE A 103 -11.51 -4.18 5.54
C ILE A 103 -11.06 -5.46 4.81
N LEU A 104 -9.98 -5.40 4.04
CA LEU A 104 -9.44 -6.55 3.31
C LEU A 104 -8.70 -7.55 4.21
N GLY A 105 -8.26 -7.12 5.38
CA GLY A 105 -7.53 -7.90 6.39
C GLY A 105 -6.01 -7.89 6.24
N LYS A 106 -5.48 -7.87 5.01
CA LYS A 106 -4.03 -7.91 4.75
C LYS A 106 -3.60 -7.28 3.43
N VAL A 107 -2.33 -6.91 3.38
CA VAL A 107 -1.61 -6.45 2.19
C VAL A 107 -0.35 -7.29 1.97
N HIS A 108 -0.03 -7.59 0.71
CA HIS A 108 1.18 -8.31 0.32
C HIS A 108 2.01 -7.49 -0.67
N PHE A 109 3.32 -7.49 -0.47
CA PHE A 109 4.29 -6.88 -1.37
C PHE A 109 5.13 -7.98 -2.01
N TYR A 110 4.91 -8.20 -3.31
CA TYR A 110 5.52 -9.29 -4.06
C TYR A 110 7.06 -9.28 -3.97
N ARG A 111 7.70 -8.15 -4.28
CA ARG A 111 9.15 -8.04 -4.38
C ARG A 111 9.86 -8.34 -3.06
N GLU A 112 9.24 -7.96 -1.95
CA GLU A 112 9.78 -8.16 -0.61
C GLU A 112 9.30 -9.46 0.05
N GLU A 113 8.45 -10.24 -0.63
CA GLU A 113 7.77 -11.43 -0.09
C GLU A 113 7.12 -11.16 1.29
N LEU A 114 6.61 -9.94 1.47
CA LEU A 114 6.17 -9.42 2.75
C LEU A 114 4.64 -9.34 2.81
N THR A 115 4.04 -10.05 3.75
CA THR A 115 2.61 -9.93 4.09
C THR A 115 2.46 -9.23 5.43
N LEU A 116 1.63 -8.19 5.45
CA LEU A 116 1.26 -7.48 6.68
C LEU A 116 -0.25 -7.57 6.87
N ASP A 117 -0.68 -8.02 8.05
CA ASP A 117 -2.06 -7.83 8.51
C ASP A 117 -2.33 -6.34 8.78
N SER A 118 -3.61 -5.98 8.95
CA SER A 118 -4.04 -4.59 9.23
C SER A 118 -3.22 -3.92 10.35
N LYS A 119 -2.98 -4.61 11.47
CA LYS A 119 -2.25 -4.04 12.62
C LYS A 119 -0.77 -3.80 12.32
N ARG A 120 -0.09 -4.78 11.72
CA ARG A 120 1.32 -4.63 11.34
C ARG A 120 1.50 -3.58 10.25
N PHE A 121 0.54 -3.50 9.34
CA PHE A 121 0.53 -2.49 8.28
C PHE A 121 0.31 -1.09 8.84
N GLU A 122 -0.59 -0.93 9.81
CA GLU A 122 -0.80 0.31 10.56
C GLU A 122 0.48 0.77 11.26
N LEU A 123 1.17 -0.13 11.96
CA LEU A 123 2.46 0.17 12.59
C LEU A 123 3.51 0.61 11.57
N TYR A 124 3.59 -0.07 10.42
CA TYR A 124 4.50 0.31 9.34
C TYR A 124 4.19 1.72 8.81
N MET A 125 2.91 2.02 8.56
CA MET A 125 2.49 3.30 7.96
C MET A 125 2.61 4.48 8.92
N LYS A 126 2.33 4.28 10.22
CA LYS A 126 2.44 5.32 11.25
C LYS A 126 3.88 5.49 11.76
N GLY A 127 4.72 4.48 11.58
CA GLY A 127 6.08 4.44 12.14
C GLY A 127 6.05 4.17 13.64
N ALA A 128 7.15 3.61 14.17
CA ALA A 128 7.27 3.24 15.59
C ALA A 128 7.15 4.44 16.57
N GLY A 129 7.17 5.69 16.09
CA GLY A 129 7.13 6.91 16.90
C GLY A 129 5.74 7.54 17.10
N SER A 130 4.67 7.01 16.49
CA SER A 130 3.30 7.49 16.73
C SER A 130 2.47 6.60 17.65
N SER A 131 2.99 5.43 18.00
CA SER A 131 2.48 4.60 19.08
C SER A 131 3.05 5.16 20.38
N GLY A 132 2.39 6.15 20.98
CA GLY A 132 2.66 6.48 22.37
C GLY A 132 2.52 5.19 23.18
N ILE A 133 3.62 4.68 23.70
CA ILE A 133 3.58 3.56 24.64
C ILE A 133 3.00 4.16 25.92
N PHE A 134 1.69 4.02 26.09
CA PHE A 134 1.04 4.33 27.37
C PHE A 134 1.39 3.21 28.35
N ILE A 135 2.59 3.29 28.93
CA ILE A 135 2.86 2.65 30.22
C ILE A 135 2.24 3.58 31.26
N HIS A 136 1.36 3.04 32.11
CA HIS A 136 0.63 3.72 33.17
C HIS A 136 1.26 5.04 33.66
N GLY A 137 0.73 6.17 33.16
CA GLY A 137 0.77 7.44 33.87
C GLY A 137 1.84 8.47 33.48
N GLU A 138 2.85 8.16 32.66
CA GLU A 138 3.84 9.16 32.27
C GLU A 138 4.23 9.07 30.79
N ALA A 139 4.01 10.17 30.06
CA ALA A 139 4.42 10.31 28.67
C ALA A 139 5.92 10.63 28.62
N LEU A 140 6.74 9.67 28.15
CA LEU A 140 8.13 9.91 27.80
C LEU A 140 8.19 10.57 26.42
N THR A 141 8.43 11.88 26.39
CA THR A 141 8.82 12.59 25.17
C THR A 141 10.24 12.16 24.78
N LEU A 142 10.36 11.49 23.64
CA LEU A 142 11.64 11.29 22.98
C LEU A 142 12.18 12.66 22.58
N LEU A 143 13.18 13.13 23.33
CA LEU A 143 13.98 14.31 22.98
C LEU A 143 14.62 14.06 21.61
N THR A 144 14.17 14.78 20.61
CA THR A 144 14.91 14.92 19.36
C THR A 144 16.20 15.67 19.68
N ASP A 145 17.33 14.98 19.52
CA ASP A 145 18.66 15.56 19.68
C ASP A 145 18.77 16.86 18.88
N LYS A 146 19.16 17.91 19.61
CA LYS A 146 19.48 19.22 19.06
C LYS A 146 20.64 19.06 18.08
N LYS A 147 20.50 19.72 16.93
CA LYS A 147 21.63 20.07 16.06
C LYS A 147 22.73 20.72 16.91
N GLU A 148 23.91 20.13 16.92
CA GLU A 148 25.15 20.84 17.23
C GLU A 148 25.51 21.69 16.01
N GLU A 149 25.50 23.01 16.21
CA GLU A 149 26.19 23.98 15.37
C GLU A 149 27.69 23.90 15.67
N ALA A 150 28.50 23.84 14.62
CA ALA A 150 29.89 24.28 14.60
C ALA A 150 30.20 24.86 13.22
#